data_AF-A0A2P9DKW1-F1
#
_entry.id   AF-A0A2P9DKW1-F1
#
_cell.length_a   1.000
_cell.length_b   1.000
_cell.length_c   1.000
_cell.angle_alpha   90.00
_cell.angle_beta   90.00
_cell.angle_gamma   90.00
#
_symmetry.space_group_name_H-M   'P 1'
#
loop_
_entity.id
_entity.type
_entity.pdbx_description
1 polymer ?
#
loop_
_entity_poly.entity_id
_entity_poly.type
_entity_poly.pdbx_seq_one_letter_code
_entity_poly.pdbx_strand_id
1 'polypeptide(L)'
;MKVHCINILFFALPLNILEHNENKTYITPHHIQTNRSLCECDIQSSINDKDADIKSVKENFDRQTSQRFEEYDERMKHKRQKRKEERDKKIQEIIEKDKMEKSLAEKVEKGCLMCGCGLGGVAASVGIFGAVAVKELTKSSMIAATNAGIKAGVEVGLENVTKLVTKALEGQLFRIPPIEVLQKITEGKFTDGVTLPSIFKCINNNIDSQLYNTYDPFFTTVKNMAAKPLSDFNSDFFQEAVEAVKKAFADAKEGVLTEGAIKTSSLTTGITASVVAIVVIILIMVIIYLILRYRRKKKLKKKAQYTKLLNQ
;
A
#
# COMPACT_ATOMS: atom_id res chain seq x y z
N MET A 1 -3.76 -6.33 -26.03
CA MET A 1 -5.20 -6.36 -25.72
C MET A 1 -5.54 -7.73 -25.12
N LYS A 2 -5.47 -7.89 -23.78
CA LYS A 2 -5.91 -9.06 -22.98
C LYS A 2 -5.33 -8.99 -21.55
N VAL A 3 -5.77 -8.01 -20.75
CA VAL A 3 -5.56 -8.01 -19.28
C VAL A 3 -6.78 -7.42 -18.54
N HIS A 4 -7.62 -6.65 -19.23
CA HIS A 4 -8.81 -6.04 -18.64
C HIS A 4 -9.99 -6.99 -18.35
N CYS A 5 -9.93 -8.27 -18.73
CA CYS A 5 -11.04 -9.20 -18.46
C CYS A 5 -11.03 -9.78 -17.03
N ILE A 6 -9.88 -9.84 -16.35
CA ILE A 6 -9.79 -10.43 -15.00
C ILE A 6 -10.30 -9.45 -13.94
N ASN A 7 -10.08 -8.14 -14.11
CA ASN A 7 -10.51 -7.12 -13.15
C ASN A 7 -12.02 -6.82 -13.20
N ILE A 8 -12.69 -7.08 -14.33
CA ILE A 8 -14.15 -6.87 -14.44
C ILE A 8 -14.90 -8.06 -13.82
N LEU A 9 -14.36 -9.28 -13.92
CA LEU A 9 -15.01 -10.49 -13.37
C LEU A 9 -15.00 -10.51 -11.83
N PHE A 10 -13.94 -10.02 -11.19
CA PHE A 10 -13.84 -9.94 -9.72
C PHE A 10 -14.75 -8.89 -9.08
N PHE A 11 -15.23 -7.90 -9.85
CA PHE A 11 -16.19 -6.90 -9.39
C PHE A 11 -17.65 -7.34 -9.53
N ALA A 12 -17.96 -8.31 -10.39
CA ALA A 12 -19.32 -8.78 -10.61
C ALA A 12 -19.81 -9.77 -9.52
N LEU A 13 -18.92 -10.61 -8.98
CA LEU A 13 -19.27 -11.59 -7.94
C LEU A 13 -19.82 -10.98 -6.63
N PRO A 14 -19.27 -9.90 -6.05
CA PRO A 14 -19.80 -9.34 -4.80
C PRO A 14 -21.11 -8.54 -4.97
N LEU A 15 -21.44 -8.10 -6.19
CA LEU A 15 -22.69 -7.36 -6.46
C LEU A 15 -23.90 -8.30 -6.58
N ASN A 16 -23.74 -9.48 -7.17
CA ASN A 16 -24.81 -10.49 -7.26
C ASN A 16 -25.22 -11.11 -5.91
N ILE A 17 -24.36 -11.04 -4.88
CA ILE A 17 -24.68 -11.55 -3.53
C ILE A 17 -25.54 -10.55 -2.74
N LEU A 18 -25.52 -9.25 -3.10
CA LEU A 18 -26.27 -8.22 -2.39
C LEU A 18 -27.72 -8.03 -2.91
N GLU A 19 -28.02 -8.54 -4.10
CA GLU A 19 -29.32 -8.35 -4.76
C GLU A 19 -30.36 -9.42 -4.41
N HIS A 20 -29.94 -10.56 -3.83
CA HIS A 20 -30.86 -11.64 -3.47
C HIS A 20 -31.15 -11.71 -1.96
N ASN A 21 -32.07 -10.87 -1.51
CA ASN A 21 -32.80 -11.13 -0.26
C ASN A 21 -34.25 -10.68 -0.41
N GLU A 22 -35.03 -11.49 -1.14
CA GLU A 22 -36.48 -11.43 -1.11
C GLU A 22 -36.99 -12.30 0.05
N ASN A 23 -37.03 -11.73 1.25
CA ASN A 23 -37.87 -12.24 2.33
C ASN A 23 -38.82 -11.14 2.78
N LYS A 24 -39.87 -10.90 1.98
CA LYS A 24 -41.08 -10.21 2.45
C LYS A 24 -42.00 -11.25 3.06
N THR A 25 -42.07 -11.30 4.39
CA THR A 25 -43.18 -11.94 5.09
C THR A 25 -44.34 -10.93 5.11
N TYR A 26 -45.28 -11.07 4.18
CA TYR A 26 -46.51 -10.28 4.17
C TYR A 26 -47.38 -10.75 5.35
N ILE A 27 -47.58 -9.89 6.33
CA ILE A 27 -48.59 -10.12 7.38
C ILE A 27 -49.92 -9.66 6.79
N THR A 28 -50.74 -10.62 6.36
CA THR A 28 -52.11 -10.41 5.91
C THR A 28 -52.94 -9.78 7.04
N PRO A 29 -53.54 -8.60 6.86
CA PRO A 29 -54.42 -8.03 7.87
C PRO A 29 -55.78 -8.73 7.79
N HIS A 30 -56.07 -9.61 8.75
CA HIS A 30 -57.44 -10.09 8.96
C HIS A 30 -58.24 -9.00 9.65
N HIS A 31 -59.00 -8.24 8.87
CA HIS A 31 -60.04 -7.37 9.41
C HIS A 31 -61.25 -8.23 9.77
N ILE A 32 -61.36 -8.64 11.03
CA ILE A 32 -62.64 -9.16 11.55
C ILE A 32 -63.54 -7.94 11.72
N GLN A 33 -64.39 -7.70 10.71
CA GLN A 33 -65.46 -6.73 10.83
C GLN A 33 -66.50 -7.27 11.81
N THR A 34 -66.41 -6.86 13.08
CA THR A 34 -67.48 -7.10 14.05
C THR A 34 -68.61 -6.13 13.75
N ASN A 35 -69.52 -6.49 12.85
CA ASN A 35 -70.81 -5.82 12.72
C ASN A 35 -71.62 -6.12 14.00
N ARG A 36 -71.39 -5.35 15.06
CA ARG A 36 -72.38 -5.18 16.13
C ARG A 36 -73.45 -4.23 15.58
N SER A 37 -74.38 -4.77 14.79
CA SER A 37 -75.68 -4.13 14.66
C SER A 37 -76.33 -4.21 16.04
N LEU A 38 -76.31 -3.09 16.77
CA LEU A 38 -77.20 -2.91 17.90
C LEU A 38 -78.61 -2.86 17.30
N CYS A 39 -79.28 -4.01 17.26
CA CYS A 39 -80.70 -4.07 16.98
C CYS A 39 -81.36 -3.44 18.21
N GLU A 40 -81.80 -2.20 18.06
CA GLU A 40 -82.62 -1.50 19.05
C GLU A 40 -84.00 -2.18 18.99
N CYS A 41 -84.15 -3.27 19.74
CA CYS A 41 -85.46 -3.85 19.98
C CYS A 41 -86.16 -2.95 20.99
N ASP A 42 -87.18 -2.21 20.55
CA ASP A 42 -88.11 -1.52 21.44
C ASP A 42 -88.80 -2.55 22.34
N ILE A 43 -88.22 -2.80 23.52
CA ILE A 43 -88.93 -3.51 24.58
C ILE A 43 -89.98 -2.54 25.09
N GLN A 44 -91.23 -2.77 24.69
CA GLN A 44 -92.38 -2.09 25.26
C GLN A 44 -92.32 -2.24 26.79
N SER A 45 -92.02 -1.14 27.47
CA SER A 45 -91.90 -1.09 28.92
C SER A 45 -93.22 -1.54 29.53
N SER A 46 -93.26 -2.76 30.08
CA SER A 46 -94.40 -3.16 30.89
C SER A 46 -94.44 -2.25 32.11
N ILE A 47 -95.62 -1.71 32.36
CA ILE A 47 -95.93 -0.78 33.43
C ILE A 47 -95.66 -1.48 34.76
N ASN A 48 -94.44 -1.39 35.30
CA ASN A 48 -94.06 -1.82 36.64
C ASN A 48 -92.87 -0.98 37.15
N ASP A 49 -93.02 0.35 37.11
CA ASP A 49 -92.00 1.31 37.60
C ASP A 49 -92.17 1.68 39.09
N LYS A 50 -93.05 0.98 39.82
CA LYS A 50 -93.44 1.35 41.21
C LYS A 50 -93.23 0.27 42.27
N ASP A 51 -92.61 -0.87 41.95
CA ASP A 51 -92.20 -1.83 42.97
C ASP A 51 -90.91 -1.36 43.66
N ALA A 52 -90.96 -1.27 45.00
CA ALA A 52 -89.83 -0.87 45.83
C ALA A 52 -88.59 -1.77 45.59
N ASP A 53 -88.82 -3.04 45.28
CA ASP A 53 -87.77 -4.02 45.00
C ASP A 53 -87.03 -3.72 43.69
N ILE A 54 -87.74 -3.38 42.61
CA ILE A 54 -87.15 -3.02 41.31
C ILE A 54 -86.28 -1.75 41.44
N LYS A 55 -86.73 -0.78 42.23
CA LYS A 55 -85.97 0.45 42.48
C LYS A 55 -84.65 0.19 43.20
N SER A 56 -84.65 -0.71 44.20
CA SER A 56 -83.44 -1.09 44.94
C SER A 56 -82.42 -1.85 44.08
N VAL A 57 -82.90 -2.69 43.15
CA VAL A 57 -82.04 -3.41 42.18
C VAL A 57 -81.44 -2.43 41.18
N LYS A 58 -82.22 -1.47 40.68
CA LYS A 58 -81.75 -0.42 39.77
C LYS A 58 -80.68 0.46 40.43
N GLU A 59 -80.92 0.95 41.64
CA GLU A 59 -79.94 1.77 42.37
C GLU A 59 -78.64 0.99 42.68
N ASN A 60 -78.75 -0.32 42.98
CA ASN A 60 -77.58 -1.18 43.15
C ASN A 60 -76.81 -1.40 41.84
N PHE A 61 -77.52 -1.60 40.73
CA PHE A 61 -76.91 -1.73 39.42
C PHE A 61 -76.20 -0.44 39.01
N ASP A 62 -76.85 0.72 39.16
CA ASP A 62 -76.26 2.03 38.86
C ASP A 62 -75.02 2.28 39.73
N ARG A 63 -75.07 1.98 41.03
CA ARG A 63 -73.92 2.09 41.94
C ARG A 63 -72.75 1.19 41.53
N GLN A 64 -73.01 -0.08 41.24
CA GLN A 64 -71.96 -1.02 40.79
C GLN A 64 -71.39 -0.62 39.42
N THR A 65 -72.24 -0.13 38.53
CA THR A 65 -71.83 0.30 37.19
C THR A 65 -70.96 1.54 37.27
N SER A 66 -71.32 2.51 38.14
CA SER A 66 -70.53 3.71 38.40
C SER A 66 -69.12 3.37 38.94
N GLN A 67 -69.02 2.45 39.90
CA GLN A 67 -67.72 1.98 40.41
C GLN A 67 -66.87 1.32 39.32
N ARG A 68 -67.46 0.48 38.45
CA ARG A 68 -66.72 -0.15 37.33
C ARG A 68 -66.24 0.87 36.31
N PHE A 69 -67.00 1.93 36.04
CA PHE A 69 -66.58 3.01 35.16
C PHE A 69 -65.37 3.76 35.74
N GLU A 70 -65.39 4.06 37.03
CA GLU A 70 -64.29 4.72 37.73
C GLU A 70 -63.00 3.85 37.72
N GLU A 71 -63.13 2.55 38.02
CA GLU A 71 -62.01 1.58 37.93
C GLU A 71 -61.51 1.38 36.50
N TYR A 72 -62.39 1.48 35.50
CA TYR A 72 -62.00 1.40 34.09
C TYR A 72 -61.24 2.65 33.67
N ASP A 73 -61.70 3.84 34.07
CA ASP A 73 -61.05 5.11 33.78
C ASP A 73 -59.67 5.20 34.43
N GLU A 74 -59.54 4.79 35.69
CA GLU A 74 -58.24 4.75 36.37
C GLU A 74 -57.26 3.77 35.71
N ARG A 75 -57.73 2.56 35.35
CA ARG A 75 -56.90 1.63 34.55
C ARG A 75 -56.52 2.21 33.19
N MET A 76 -57.42 2.95 32.55
CA MET A 76 -57.16 3.57 31.26
C MET A 76 -56.16 4.72 31.36
N LYS A 77 -56.24 5.55 32.40
CA LYS A 77 -55.23 6.58 32.70
C LYS A 77 -53.85 5.96 32.88
N HIS A 78 -53.73 4.94 33.74
CA HIS A 78 -52.45 4.25 33.98
C HIS A 78 -51.87 3.61 32.71
N LYS A 79 -52.70 2.93 31.90
CA LYS A 79 -52.25 2.34 30.62
C LYS A 79 -51.81 3.41 29.59
N ARG A 80 -52.49 4.57 29.55
CA ARG A 80 -52.11 5.70 28.69
C ARG A 80 -50.79 6.31 29.14
N GLN A 81 -50.61 6.50 30.44
CA GLN A 81 -49.37 6.99 31.05
C GLN A 81 -48.18 6.10 30.67
N LYS A 82 -48.29 4.79 30.91
CA LYS A 82 -47.22 3.81 30.62
C LYS A 82 -46.80 3.80 29.15
N ARG A 83 -47.77 3.88 28.22
CA ARG A 83 -47.47 3.94 26.78
C ARG A 83 -46.88 5.29 26.34
N LYS A 84 -47.16 6.38 27.05
CA LYS A 84 -46.52 7.67 26.80
C LYS A 84 -45.06 7.62 27.24
N GLU A 85 -44.79 7.13 28.45
CA GLU A 85 -43.44 6.95 28.98
C GLU A 85 -42.58 6.01 28.12
N GLU A 86 -43.12 4.87 27.67
CA GLU A 86 -42.41 3.96 26.76
C GLU A 86 -42.06 4.61 25.42
N ARG A 87 -42.96 5.45 24.87
CA ARG A 87 -42.68 6.20 23.64
C ARG A 87 -41.62 7.25 23.85
N ASP A 88 -41.72 8.04 24.93
CA ASP A 88 -40.77 9.10 25.23
C ASP A 88 -39.37 8.52 25.47
N LYS A 89 -39.27 7.37 26.16
CA LYS A 89 -38.02 6.62 26.35
C LYS A 89 -37.41 6.15 25.02
N LYS A 90 -38.22 5.56 24.13
CA LYS A 90 -37.75 5.14 22.79
C LYS A 90 -37.33 6.34 21.93
N ILE A 91 -38.02 7.47 22.03
CA ILE A 91 -37.67 8.70 21.31
C ILE A 91 -36.31 9.22 21.80
N GLN A 92 -36.08 9.28 23.12
CA GLN A 92 -34.78 9.67 23.66
C GLN A 92 -33.65 8.76 23.19
N GLU A 93 -33.84 7.45 23.23
CA GLU A 93 -32.83 6.47 22.78
C GLU A 93 -32.49 6.64 21.29
N ILE A 94 -33.48 6.92 20.44
CA ILE A 94 -33.26 7.21 19.01
C ILE A 94 -32.47 8.50 18.82
N ILE A 95 -32.78 9.56 19.59
CA ILE A 95 -32.09 10.85 19.51
C ILE A 95 -30.61 10.69 19.91
N GLU A 96 -30.33 9.98 21.01
CA GLU A 96 -28.97 9.72 21.46
C GLU A 96 -28.17 8.92 20.43
N LYS A 97 -28.78 7.88 19.83
CA LYS A 97 -28.15 7.09 18.76
C LYS A 97 -27.84 7.93 17.52
N ASP A 98 -28.77 8.79 17.09
CA ASP A 98 -28.58 9.68 15.93
C ASP A 98 -27.47 10.71 16.22
N LYS A 99 -27.35 11.20 17.46
CA LYS A 99 -26.29 12.13 17.90
C LYS A 99 -24.91 11.48 17.88
N MET A 100 -24.79 10.24 18.41
CA MET A 100 -23.56 9.44 18.36
C MET A 100 -23.10 9.18 16.91
N GLU A 101 -24.02 8.71 16.05
CA GLU A 101 -23.73 8.49 14.62
C GLU A 101 -23.30 9.76 13.89
N LYS A 102 -23.94 10.91 14.19
CA LYS A 102 -23.55 12.22 13.62
C LYS A 102 -22.13 12.61 14.03
N SER A 103 -21.80 12.44 15.31
CA SER A 103 -20.48 12.81 15.85
C SER A 103 -19.35 11.93 15.31
N LEU A 104 -19.59 10.63 15.13
CA LEU A 104 -18.65 9.70 14.52
C LEU A 104 -18.40 10.05 13.05
N ALA A 105 -19.47 10.35 12.30
CA ALA A 105 -19.34 10.75 10.90
C ALA A 105 -18.56 12.07 10.74
N GLU A 106 -18.84 13.06 11.58
CA GLU A 106 -18.16 14.35 11.54
C GLU A 106 -16.67 14.22 11.87
N LYS A 107 -16.32 13.38 12.86
CA LYS A 107 -14.91 13.05 13.16
C LYS A 107 -14.22 12.34 12.00
N VAL A 108 -14.89 11.38 11.36
CA VAL A 108 -14.34 10.66 10.19
C VAL A 108 -14.20 11.59 8.98
N GLU A 109 -15.16 12.49 8.74
CA GLU A 109 -15.13 13.46 7.63
C GLU A 109 -14.01 14.48 7.82
N LYS A 110 -13.85 15.00 9.05
CA LYS A 110 -12.75 15.91 9.41
C LYS A 110 -11.39 15.21 9.35
N GLY A 111 -11.31 13.95 9.79
CA GLY A 111 -10.12 13.11 9.66
C GLY A 111 -9.75 12.81 8.21
N CYS A 112 -10.73 12.57 7.35
CA CYS A 112 -10.52 12.27 5.93
C CYS A 112 -10.10 13.51 5.12
N LEU A 113 -10.63 14.70 5.45
CA LEU A 113 -10.20 15.99 4.89
C LEU A 113 -8.76 16.34 5.30
N MET A 114 -8.41 16.14 6.58
CA MET A 114 -7.05 16.34 7.09
C MET A 114 -6.05 15.36 6.44
N CYS A 115 -6.45 14.10 6.27
CA CYS A 115 -5.62 13.07 5.63
C CYS A 115 -5.45 13.33 4.12
N GLY A 116 -6.50 13.77 3.42
CA GLY A 116 -6.45 14.12 2.00
C GLY A 116 -5.54 15.32 1.68
N CYS A 117 -5.52 16.35 2.54
CA CYS A 117 -4.59 17.47 2.40
C CYS A 117 -3.15 17.10 2.79
N GLY A 118 -2.95 16.22 3.77
CA GLY A 118 -1.61 15.73 4.16
C GLY A 118 -0.98 14.78 3.13
N LEU A 119 -1.77 13.87 2.57
CA LEU A 119 -1.31 12.89 1.56
C LEU A 119 -0.94 13.53 0.21
N GLY A 120 -1.59 14.64 -0.15
CA GLY A 120 -1.25 15.41 -1.35
C GLY A 120 0.19 15.94 -1.35
N GLY A 121 0.74 16.27 -0.18
CA GLY A 121 2.15 16.68 -0.02
C GLY A 121 3.13 15.52 0.04
N VAL A 122 2.75 14.42 0.70
CA VAL A 122 3.65 13.26 0.88
C VAL A 122 3.88 12.51 -0.44
N ALA A 123 2.86 12.38 -1.30
CA ALA A 123 3.00 11.69 -2.58
C ALA A 123 4.04 12.36 -3.51
N ALA A 124 4.14 13.69 -3.49
CA ALA A 124 5.14 14.43 -4.25
C ALA A 124 6.57 14.22 -3.69
N SER A 125 6.71 14.17 -2.36
CA SER A 125 8.01 13.96 -1.71
C SER A 125 8.58 12.55 -1.93
N VAL A 126 7.77 11.50 -1.77
CA VAL A 126 8.25 10.11 -1.87
C VAL A 126 8.71 9.76 -3.30
N GLY A 127 8.07 10.33 -4.33
CA GLY A 127 8.49 10.14 -5.73
C GLY A 127 9.83 10.80 -6.07
N ILE A 128 10.09 12.00 -5.53
CA ILE A 128 11.31 12.76 -5.84
C ILE A 128 12.50 12.21 -5.04
N PHE A 129 12.35 11.97 -3.74
CA PHE A 129 13.44 11.45 -2.91
C PHE A 129 13.83 10.02 -3.30
N GLY A 130 12.86 9.16 -3.67
CA GLY A 130 13.14 7.81 -4.14
C GLY A 130 13.94 7.79 -5.44
N ALA A 131 13.57 8.62 -6.43
CA ALA A 131 14.28 8.67 -7.71
C ALA A 131 15.71 9.24 -7.58
N VAL A 132 15.90 10.27 -6.74
CA VAL A 132 17.23 10.86 -6.48
C VAL A 132 18.14 9.86 -5.77
N ALA A 133 17.65 9.18 -4.72
CA ALA A 133 18.42 8.19 -3.99
C ALA A 133 18.85 7.01 -4.87
N VAL A 134 17.95 6.51 -5.74
CA VAL A 134 18.27 5.44 -6.70
C VAL A 134 19.31 5.91 -7.73
N LYS A 135 19.21 7.14 -8.22
CA LYS A 135 20.18 7.70 -9.18
C LYS A 135 21.58 7.89 -8.56
N GLU A 136 21.65 8.22 -7.28
CA GLU A 136 22.92 8.41 -6.58
C GLU A 136 23.55 7.07 -6.20
N LEU A 137 22.74 6.12 -5.74
CA LEU A 137 23.15 4.74 -5.47
C LEU A 137 23.66 4.03 -6.74
N THR A 138 22.97 4.20 -7.88
CA THR A 138 23.42 3.64 -9.17
C THR A 138 24.76 4.23 -9.61
N LYS A 139 24.98 5.54 -9.44
CA LYS A 139 26.30 6.15 -9.70
C LYS A 139 27.39 5.58 -8.80
N SER A 140 27.13 5.49 -7.49
CA SER A 140 28.10 4.93 -6.54
C SER A 140 28.43 3.47 -6.85
N SER A 141 27.43 2.68 -7.23
CA SER A 141 27.60 1.28 -7.64
C SER A 141 28.46 1.16 -8.90
N MET A 142 28.23 2.01 -9.90
CA MET A 142 29.03 2.04 -11.12
C MET A 142 30.50 2.40 -10.84
N ILE A 143 30.77 3.37 -9.95
CA ILE A 143 32.13 3.75 -9.54
C ILE A 143 32.82 2.60 -8.81
N ALA A 144 32.10 1.95 -7.88
CA ALA A 144 32.63 0.79 -7.17
C ALA A 144 32.96 -0.36 -8.14
N ALA A 145 32.08 -0.61 -9.12
CA ALA A 145 32.28 -1.64 -10.13
C ALA A 145 33.46 -1.34 -11.07
N THR A 146 33.63 -0.09 -11.50
CA THR A 146 34.81 0.30 -12.29
C THR A 146 36.09 0.17 -11.50
N ASN A 147 36.10 0.56 -10.21
CA ASN A 147 37.27 0.42 -9.35
C ASN A 147 37.64 -1.05 -9.12
N ALA A 148 36.66 -1.93 -8.91
CA ALA A 148 36.87 -3.37 -8.80
C ALA A 148 37.42 -3.97 -10.10
N GLY A 149 36.84 -3.59 -11.24
CA GLY A 149 37.34 -3.98 -12.56
C GLY A 149 38.79 -3.54 -12.78
N ILE A 150 39.12 -2.28 -12.47
CA ILE A 150 40.48 -1.74 -12.58
C ILE A 150 41.43 -2.54 -11.70
N LYS A 151 41.09 -2.78 -10.44
CA LYS A 151 41.94 -3.54 -9.51
C LYS A 151 42.27 -4.93 -10.06
N ALA A 152 41.26 -5.69 -10.47
CA ALA A 152 41.44 -7.04 -11.00
C ALA A 152 42.22 -7.04 -12.34
N GLY A 153 41.89 -6.12 -13.25
CA GLY A 153 42.58 -6.02 -14.54
C GLY A 153 44.03 -5.56 -14.43
N VAL A 154 44.36 -4.68 -13.48
CA VAL A 154 45.76 -4.31 -13.17
C VAL A 154 46.52 -5.49 -12.61
N GLU A 155 45.96 -6.22 -11.64
CA GLU A 155 46.60 -7.39 -11.03
C GLU A 155 46.97 -8.44 -12.08
N VAL A 156 45.98 -8.89 -12.88
CA VAL A 156 46.20 -9.84 -13.98
C VAL A 156 47.12 -9.26 -15.05
N GLY A 157 47.03 -7.96 -15.32
CA GLY A 157 47.87 -7.33 -16.32
C GLY A 157 49.34 -7.21 -15.91
N LEU A 158 49.64 -6.96 -14.64
CA LEU A 158 51.01 -6.92 -14.13
C LEU A 158 51.69 -8.30 -14.18
N GLU A 159 50.96 -9.36 -13.87
CA GLU A 159 51.43 -10.73 -14.04
C GLU A 159 51.77 -11.01 -15.51
N ASN A 160 50.87 -10.63 -16.42
CA ASN A 160 51.06 -10.85 -17.85
C ASN A 160 52.19 -9.99 -18.43
N VAL A 161 52.35 -8.74 -17.98
CA VAL A 161 53.52 -7.90 -18.33
C VAL A 161 54.81 -8.62 -17.94
N THR A 162 54.86 -9.17 -16.73
CA THR A 162 56.04 -9.89 -16.24
C THR A 162 56.33 -11.12 -17.10
N LYS A 163 55.31 -11.92 -17.43
CA LYS A 163 55.43 -13.09 -18.31
C LYS A 163 55.92 -12.72 -19.72
N LEU A 164 55.33 -11.69 -20.32
CA LEU A 164 55.67 -11.26 -21.69
C LEU A 164 57.09 -10.69 -21.77
N VAL A 165 57.50 -9.88 -20.80
CA VAL A 165 58.87 -9.34 -20.74
C VAL A 165 59.87 -10.45 -20.48
N THR A 166 59.56 -11.41 -19.61
CA THR A 166 60.41 -12.59 -19.36
C THR A 166 60.62 -13.39 -20.64
N LYS A 167 59.55 -13.64 -21.40
CA LYS A 167 59.60 -14.33 -22.69
C LYS A 167 60.41 -13.56 -23.74
N ALA A 168 60.30 -12.24 -23.76
CA ALA A 168 61.05 -11.38 -24.67
C ALA A 168 62.56 -11.30 -24.34
N LEU A 169 62.92 -11.57 -23.08
CA LEU A 169 64.29 -11.56 -22.57
C LEU A 169 64.90 -12.96 -22.43
N GLU A 170 64.27 -13.99 -23.00
CA GLU A 170 64.79 -15.35 -22.98
C GLU A 170 66.23 -15.39 -23.51
N GLY A 171 67.13 -16.01 -22.72
CA GLY A 171 68.55 -16.10 -23.04
C GLY A 171 69.42 -14.95 -22.52
N GLN A 172 68.86 -13.94 -21.85
CA GLN A 172 69.60 -12.87 -21.19
C GLN A 172 69.60 -13.03 -19.66
N LEU A 173 70.65 -12.53 -18.99
CA LEU A 173 70.66 -12.44 -17.52
C LEU A 173 69.98 -11.14 -17.10
N PHE A 174 68.83 -11.22 -16.44
CA PHE A 174 68.10 -10.06 -15.95
C PHE A 174 67.48 -10.30 -14.57
N ARG A 175 67.06 -9.22 -13.90
CA ARG A 175 66.31 -9.26 -12.65
C ARG A 175 64.87 -8.85 -12.93
N ILE A 176 63.93 -9.57 -12.30
CA ILE A 176 62.50 -9.27 -12.39
C ILE A 176 62.09 -8.44 -11.16
N PRO A 177 61.44 -7.28 -11.34
CA PRO A 177 60.85 -6.55 -10.23
C PRO A 177 59.75 -7.37 -9.55
N PRO A 178 59.66 -7.37 -8.20
CA PRO A 178 58.50 -7.93 -7.51
C PRO A 178 57.19 -7.26 -7.97
N ILE A 179 56.09 -8.01 -8.01
CA ILE A 179 54.77 -7.49 -8.42
C ILE A 179 54.34 -6.31 -7.54
N GLU A 180 54.66 -6.32 -6.25
CA GLU A 180 54.39 -5.23 -5.30
C GLU A 180 54.99 -3.89 -5.75
N VAL A 181 56.19 -3.91 -6.35
CA VAL A 181 56.84 -2.71 -6.89
C VAL A 181 56.05 -2.18 -8.08
N LEU A 182 55.61 -3.08 -8.98
CA LEU A 182 54.81 -2.72 -10.15
C LEU A 182 53.41 -2.21 -9.76
N GLN A 183 52.81 -2.77 -8.71
CA GLN A 183 51.54 -2.30 -8.15
C GLN A 183 51.67 -0.87 -7.63
N LYS A 184 52.75 -0.57 -6.88
CA LYS A 184 53.00 0.79 -6.36
C LYS A 184 53.17 1.83 -7.47
N ILE A 185 53.81 1.46 -8.59
CA ILE A 185 53.98 2.35 -9.76
C ILE A 185 52.62 2.66 -10.42
N THR A 186 51.71 1.68 -10.44
CA THR A 186 50.42 1.75 -11.13
C THR A 186 49.27 2.23 -10.23
N GLU A 187 49.54 2.44 -8.94
CA GLU A 187 48.56 2.82 -7.93
C GLU A 187 47.89 4.17 -8.27
N GLY A 188 46.56 4.15 -8.32
CA GLY A 188 45.74 5.35 -8.57
C GLY A 188 45.91 5.96 -9.98
N LYS A 189 46.50 5.23 -10.94
CA LYS A 189 46.78 5.75 -12.29
C LYS A 189 45.70 5.46 -13.33
N PHE A 190 44.74 4.60 -13.01
CA PHE A 190 43.65 4.19 -13.90
C PHE A 190 42.30 4.71 -13.36
N THR A 191 41.50 5.32 -14.24
CA THR A 191 40.20 5.93 -13.89
C THR A 191 39.02 5.33 -14.63
N ASP A 192 39.17 5.12 -15.94
CA ASP A 192 38.03 4.78 -16.83
C ASP A 192 38.05 3.32 -17.31
N GLY A 193 39.13 2.59 -17.02
CA GLY A 193 39.33 1.20 -17.43
C GLY A 193 40.81 0.84 -17.46
N VAL A 194 41.10 -0.44 -17.70
CA VAL A 194 42.46 -0.94 -17.82
C VAL A 194 42.59 -1.89 -19.01
N THR A 195 43.68 -1.71 -19.75
CA THR A 195 44.06 -2.56 -20.88
C THR A 195 45.55 -2.87 -20.81
N LEU A 196 45.98 -4.00 -21.37
CA LEU A 196 47.40 -4.38 -21.37
C LEU A 196 48.34 -3.27 -21.94
N PRO A 197 48.04 -2.61 -23.08
CA PRO A 197 48.87 -1.50 -23.57
C PRO A 197 48.92 -0.31 -22.61
N SER A 198 47.80 0.01 -21.95
CA SER A 198 47.75 1.09 -20.97
C SER A 198 48.58 0.78 -19.71
N ILE A 199 48.72 -0.49 -19.35
CA ILE A 199 49.59 -0.93 -18.25
C ILE A 199 51.06 -0.74 -18.61
N PHE A 200 51.50 -1.18 -19.79
CA PHE A 200 52.87 -0.94 -20.25
C PHE A 200 53.22 0.56 -20.26
N LYS A 201 52.32 1.39 -20.79
CA LYS A 201 52.48 2.86 -20.79
C LYS A 201 52.52 3.44 -19.38
N CYS A 202 51.65 2.98 -18.50
CA CYS A 202 51.59 3.45 -17.12
C CYS A 202 52.89 3.17 -16.39
N ILE A 203 53.41 1.94 -16.48
CA ILE A 203 54.69 1.56 -15.86
C ILE A 203 55.82 2.43 -16.41
N ASN A 204 55.94 2.53 -17.74
CA ASN A 204 57.02 3.31 -18.38
C ASN A 204 56.99 4.79 -18.00
N ASN A 205 55.82 5.38 -17.81
CA ASN A 205 55.70 6.81 -17.53
C ASN A 205 55.88 7.15 -16.04
N ASN A 206 55.75 6.18 -15.13
CA ASN A 206 55.78 6.42 -13.69
C ASN A 206 56.99 5.76 -12.99
N ILE A 207 57.84 5.04 -13.72
CA ILE A 207 59.05 4.44 -13.17
C ILE A 207 60.07 5.52 -12.79
N ASP A 208 60.67 5.41 -11.60
CA ASP A 208 61.77 6.29 -11.19
C ASP A 208 63.13 5.77 -11.69
N SER A 209 64.12 6.68 -11.73
CA SER A 209 65.46 6.36 -12.24
C SER A 209 66.20 5.30 -11.42
N GLN A 210 65.95 5.17 -10.11
CA GLN A 210 66.63 4.19 -9.26
C GLN A 210 66.10 2.78 -9.54
N LEU A 211 64.77 2.63 -9.60
CA LEU A 211 64.10 1.40 -9.98
C LEU A 211 64.44 1.00 -11.41
N TYR A 212 64.46 1.97 -12.34
CA TYR A 212 64.86 1.75 -13.72
C TYR A 212 66.26 1.13 -13.78
N ASN A 213 67.26 1.76 -13.14
CA ASN A 213 68.64 1.27 -13.15
C ASN A 213 68.81 -0.10 -12.47
N THR A 214 67.97 -0.42 -11.47
CA THR A 214 68.03 -1.70 -10.74
C THR A 214 67.54 -2.87 -11.59
N TYR A 215 66.58 -2.62 -12.49
CA TYR A 215 65.93 -3.62 -13.34
C TYR A 215 65.98 -3.21 -14.82
N ASP A 216 67.11 -2.66 -15.26
CA ASP A 216 67.25 -1.98 -16.56
C ASP A 216 66.80 -2.84 -17.77
N PRO A 217 67.18 -4.12 -17.91
CA PRO A 217 66.73 -4.94 -19.05
C PRO A 217 65.21 -5.10 -19.08
N PHE A 218 64.59 -5.23 -17.91
CA PHE A 218 63.14 -5.36 -17.77
C PHE A 218 62.44 -4.06 -18.19
N PHE A 219 62.84 -2.92 -17.62
CA PHE A 219 62.19 -1.64 -17.92
C PHE A 219 62.50 -1.10 -19.32
N THR A 220 63.68 -1.42 -19.88
CA THR A 220 63.98 -1.16 -21.29
C THR A 220 63.01 -1.92 -22.21
N THR A 221 62.70 -3.18 -21.87
CA THR A 221 61.74 -3.98 -22.63
C THR A 221 60.31 -3.46 -22.46
N VAL A 222 59.91 -3.09 -21.24
CA VAL A 222 58.62 -2.42 -20.97
C VAL A 222 58.48 -1.13 -21.78
N LYS A 223 59.53 -0.31 -21.85
CA LYS A 223 59.56 0.92 -22.67
C LYS A 223 59.34 0.61 -24.15
N ASN A 224 60.03 -0.40 -24.67
CA ASN A 224 59.86 -0.83 -26.06
C ASN A 224 58.44 -1.34 -26.34
N MET A 225 57.85 -2.10 -25.42
CA MET A 225 56.46 -2.57 -25.53
C MET A 225 55.45 -1.42 -25.40
N ALA A 226 55.71 -0.43 -24.53
CA ALA A 226 54.86 0.75 -24.36
C ALA A 226 54.83 1.66 -25.60
N ALA A 227 55.92 1.66 -26.38
CA ALA A 227 56.06 2.42 -27.63
C ALA A 227 55.35 1.76 -28.82
N LYS A 228 54.93 0.49 -28.71
CA LYS A 228 54.25 -0.22 -29.80
C LYS A 228 52.87 0.38 -30.09
N PRO A 229 52.45 0.41 -31.38
CA PRO A 229 51.09 0.79 -31.74
C PRO A 229 50.07 -0.22 -31.18
N LEU A 230 48.84 0.23 -30.94
CA LEU A 230 47.78 -0.63 -30.41
C LEU A 230 47.50 -1.86 -31.29
N SER A 231 47.72 -1.74 -32.61
CA SER A 231 47.57 -2.85 -33.56
C SER A 231 48.50 -4.02 -33.27
N ASP A 232 49.70 -3.78 -32.74
CA ASP A 232 50.67 -4.85 -32.44
C ASP A 232 50.19 -5.77 -31.32
N PHE A 233 49.35 -5.26 -30.42
CA PHE A 233 48.77 -6.04 -29.32
C PHE A 233 47.69 -7.01 -29.80
N ASN A 234 47.29 -6.96 -31.07
CA ASN A 234 46.44 -7.98 -31.69
C ASN A 234 47.23 -9.17 -32.25
N SER A 235 48.57 -9.16 -32.16
CA SER A 235 49.38 -10.32 -32.56
C SER A 235 49.25 -11.46 -31.56
N ASP A 236 49.43 -12.70 -32.04
CA ASP A 236 49.35 -13.92 -31.23
C ASP A 236 50.20 -13.88 -29.95
N PHE A 237 51.29 -13.11 -29.97
CA PHE A 237 52.16 -12.91 -28.82
C PHE A 237 51.46 -12.23 -27.63
N PHE A 238 50.55 -11.29 -27.88
CA PHE A 238 49.86 -10.52 -26.83
C PHE A 238 48.41 -10.94 -26.61
N GLN A 239 47.78 -11.64 -27.56
CA GLN A 239 46.36 -11.98 -27.55
C GLN A 239 45.88 -12.59 -26.24
N GLU A 240 46.57 -13.62 -25.75
CA GLU A 240 46.20 -14.30 -24.50
C GLU A 240 46.20 -13.33 -23.31
N ALA A 241 47.24 -12.51 -23.19
CA ALA A 241 47.37 -11.51 -22.12
C ALA A 241 46.33 -10.38 -22.24
N VAL A 242 46.03 -9.94 -23.46
CA VAL A 242 45.01 -8.91 -23.72
C VAL A 242 43.63 -9.42 -23.30
N GLU A 243 43.27 -10.64 -23.69
CA GLU A 243 41.98 -11.24 -23.34
C GLU A 243 41.89 -11.54 -21.85
N ALA A 244 42.97 -11.99 -21.21
CA ALA A 244 43.01 -12.19 -19.76
C ALA A 244 42.72 -10.89 -18.99
N VAL A 245 43.32 -9.77 -19.38
CA VAL A 245 43.07 -8.45 -18.75
C VAL A 245 41.64 -7.98 -19.00
N LYS A 246 41.13 -8.11 -20.23
CA LYS A 246 39.75 -7.73 -20.55
C LYS A 246 38.75 -8.54 -19.73
N LYS A 247 38.95 -9.86 -19.66
CA LYS A 247 38.08 -10.77 -18.91
C LYS A 247 38.12 -10.45 -17.41
N ALA A 248 39.31 -10.31 -16.82
CA ALA A 248 39.43 -9.97 -15.41
C ALA A 248 38.75 -8.63 -15.06
N PHE A 249 38.88 -7.61 -15.91
CA PHE A 249 38.18 -6.35 -15.75
C PHE A 249 36.66 -6.51 -15.85
N ALA A 250 36.17 -7.23 -16.87
CA ALA A 250 34.75 -7.42 -17.11
C ALA A 250 34.08 -8.25 -16.00
N ASP A 251 34.67 -9.40 -15.64
CA ASP A 251 34.14 -10.32 -14.63
C ASP A 251 34.05 -9.64 -13.25
N ALA A 252 35.08 -8.90 -12.84
CA ALA A 252 35.08 -8.18 -11.57
C ALA A 252 34.07 -7.02 -11.57
N LYS A 253 33.94 -6.29 -12.68
CA LYS A 253 32.96 -5.23 -12.83
C LYS A 253 31.53 -5.78 -12.79
N GLU A 254 31.26 -6.89 -13.48
CA GLU A 254 29.96 -7.55 -13.49
C GLU A 254 29.60 -8.13 -12.12
N GLY A 255 30.56 -8.73 -11.40
CA GLY A 255 30.37 -9.22 -10.04
C GLY A 255 29.86 -8.15 -9.07
N VAL A 256 30.43 -6.95 -9.11
CA VAL A 256 29.96 -5.84 -8.26
C VAL A 256 28.60 -5.30 -8.69
N LEU A 257 28.34 -5.22 -10.00
CA LEU A 257 27.05 -4.75 -10.52
C LEU A 257 25.91 -5.71 -10.22
N THR A 258 26.15 -7.01 -10.30
CA THR A 258 25.15 -8.04 -9.96
C THR A 258 24.81 -8.00 -8.48
N GLU A 259 25.80 -7.86 -7.60
CA GLU A 259 25.57 -7.68 -6.15
C GLU A 259 24.77 -6.39 -5.87
N GLY A 260 25.10 -5.29 -6.54
CA GLY A 260 24.37 -4.03 -6.45
C GLY A 260 22.92 -4.14 -6.94
N ALA A 261 22.69 -4.84 -8.05
CA ALA A 261 21.36 -5.06 -8.63
C ALA A 261 20.45 -5.89 -7.71
N ILE A 262 21.00 -6.89 -7.02
CA ILE A 262 20.28 -7.69 -6.02
C ILE A 262 19.79 -6.78 -4.87
N LYS A 263 20.65 -5.90 -4.35
CA LYS A 263 20.31 -4.96 -3.27
C LYS A 263 19.25 -3.93 -3.71
N THR A 264 19.33 -3.41 -4.94
CA THR A 264 18.30 -2.49 -5.46
C THR A 264 16.94 -3.19 -5.63
N SER A 265 16.94 -4.45 -6.05
CA SER A 265 15.71 -5.22 -6.28
C SER A 265 14.97 -5.53 -4.98
N SER A 266 15.69 -5.77 -3.88
CA SER A 266 15.06 -5.95 -2.56
C SER A 266 14.42 -4.66 -2.05
N LEU A 267 15.09 -3.52 -2.28
CA LEU A 267 14.58 -2.20 -1.89
C LEU A 267 13.31 -1.82 -2.68
N THR A 268 13.29 -2.04 -4.00
CA THR A 268 12.10 -1.77 -4.82
C THR A 268 10.93 -2.66 -4.45
N THR A 269 11.18 -3.92 -4.09
CA THR A 269 10.15 -4.86 -3.61
C THR A 269 9.53 -4.36 -2.30
N GLY A 270 10.35 -3.91 -1.34
CA GLY A 270 9.87 -3.33 -0.08
C GLY A 270 9.06 -2.05 -0.28
N ILE A 271 9.51 -1.15 -1.16
CA ILE A 271 8.78 0.08 -1.51
C ILE A 271 7.44 -0.25 -2.16
N THR A 272 7.42 -1.19 -3.11
CA THR A 272 6.19 -1.62 -3.80
C THR A 272 5.19 -2.20 -2.81
N ALA A 273 5.64 -3.07 -1.89
CA ALA A 273 4.78 -3.64 -0.85
C ALA A 273 4.18 -2.57 0.09
N SER A 274 4.98 -1.57 0.47
CA SER A 274 4.51 -0.43 1.28
C SER A 274 3.45 0.40 0.55
N VAL A 275 3.66 0.71 -0.72
CA VAL A 275 2.69 1.46 -1.56
C VAL A 275 1.38 0.67 -1.70
N VAL A 276 1.46 -0.63 -1.96
CA VAL A 276 0.27 -1.50 -2.04
C VAL A 276 -0.51 -1.49 -0.72
N ALA A 277 0.17 -1.58 0.43
CA ALA A 277 -0.47 -1.52 1.74
C ALA A 277 -1.22 -0.19 1.97
N ILE A 278 -0.62 0.95 1.62
CA ILE A 278 -1.27 2.26 1.73
C ILE A 278 -2.52 2.34 0.84
N VAL A 279 -2.44 1.85 -0.40
CA VAL A 279 -3.59 1.85 -1.34
C VAL A 279 -4.74 1.00 -0.80
N VAL A 280 -4.45 -0.15 -0.19
CA VAL A 280 -5.48 -1.02 0.43
C VAL A 280 -6.17 -0.30 1.59
N ILE A 281 -5.43 0.39 2.46
CA ILE A 281 -6.01 1.16 3.57
C ILE A 281 -6.95 2.26 3.04
N ILE A 282 -6.52 3.00 2.02
CA ILE A 282 -7.34 4.06 1.39
C ILE A 282 -8.62 3.46 0.80
N LEU A 283 -8.54 2.32 0.10
CA LEU A 283 -9.71 1.63 -0.44
C LEU A 283 -10.72 1.24 0.65
N ILE A 284 -10.25 0.68 1.77
CA ILE A 284 -11.10 0.32 2.92
C ILE A 284 -11.80 1.57 3.48
N MET A 285 -11.06 2.68 3.65
CA MET A 285 -11.65 3.94 4.12
C MET A 285 -12.73 4.47 3.17
N VAL A 286 -12.51 4.40 1.86
CA VAL A 286 -13.49 4.81 0.84
C VAL A 286 -14.75 3.93 0.89
N ILE A 287 -14.60 2.61 1.03
CA ILE A 287 -15.73 1.68 1.15
C ILE A 287 -16.56 2.02 2.40
N ILE A 288 -15.93 2.17 3.57
CA ILE A 288 -16.62 2.53 4.81
C ILE A 288 -17.34 3.88 4.66
N TYR A 289 -16.68 4.87 4.07
CA TYR A 289 -17.27 6.18 3.80
C TYR A 289 -18.51 6.10 2.90
N LEU A 290 -18.45 5.32 1.80
CA LEU A 290 -19.59 5.14 0.91
C LEU A 290 -20.77 4.46 1.61
N ILE A 291 -20.52 3.45 2.46
CA ILE A 291 -21.56 2.80 3.26
C ILE A 291 -22.24 3.79 4.21
N LEU A 292 -21.45 4.57 4.97
CA LEU A 292 -21.96 5.58 5.90
C LEU A 292 -22.76 6.67 5.16
N ARG A 293 -22.25 7.16 4.04
CA ARG A 293 -22.91 8.16 3.20
C ARG A 293 -24.23 7.66 2.64
N TYR A 294 -24.27 6.41 2.17
CA TYR A 294 -25.49 5.77 1.67
C TYR A 294 -26.56 5.65 2.76
N ARG A 295 -26.19 5.18 3.97
CA ARG A 295 -27.11 5.08 5.11
C ARG A 295 -27.70 6.44 5.49
N ARG A 296 -26.88 7.51 5.47
CA ARG A 296 -27.32 8.90 5.76
C ARG A 296 -28.35 9.40 4.75
N LYS A 297 -28.11 9.21 3.45
CA LYS A 297 -29.07 9.57 2.39
C LYS A 297 -30.41 8.83 2.55
N LYS A 298 -30.37 7.53 2.89
CA LYS A 298 -31.58 6.73 3.11
C LYS A 298 -32.38 7.23 4.33
N LYS A 299 -31.70 7.55 5.44
CA LYS A 299 -32.34 8.15 6.64
C LYS A 299 -33.01 9.49 6.31
N LEU A 300 -32.35 10.38 5.56
CA LEU A 300 -32.90 11.68 5.18
C LEU A 300 -34.15 11.55 4.30
N LYS A 301 -34.13 10.66 3.30
CA LYS A 301 -35.32 10.38 2.47
C LYS A 301 -36.51 9.88 3.29
N LYS A 302 -36.28 8.97 4.24
CA LYS A 302 -37.31 8.50 5.17
C LYS A 302 -37.85 9.62 6.05
N LYS A 303 -36.99 10.44 6.65
CA LYS A 303 -37.40 11.60 7.47
C LYS A 303 -38.30 12.54 6.65
N ALA A 304 -37.92 12.85 5.41
CA ALA A 304 -38.71 13.71 4.52
C ALA A 304 -40.09 13.13 4.16
N GLN A 305 -40.22 11.80 4.05
CA GLN A 305 -41.53 11.15 3.84
C GLN A 305 -42.41 11.27 5.09
N TYR A 306 -41.86 11.04 6.29
CA TYR A 306 -42.62 11.16 7.52
C TYR A 306 -43.07 12.60 7.81
N THR A 307 -42.24 13.62 7.55
CA THR A 307 -42.68 15.03 7.71
C THR A 307 -43.81 15.40 6.76
N LYS A 308 -43.84 14.84 5.54
CA LYS A 308 -44.97 15.05 4.62
C LYS A 308 -46.28 14.46 5.14
N LEU A 309 -46.23 13.25 5.72
CA LEU A 309 -47.42 12.58 6.28
C LEU A 309 -47.95 13.25 7.56
N LEU A 310 -47.09 13.95 8.31
CA LEU A 310 -47.46 14.58 9.58
C LEU A 310 -48.07 15.97 9.41
N ASN A 311 -47.82 16.62 8.26
CA ASN A 311 -48.33 17.95 7.93
C ASN A 311 -49.61 17.89 7.06
N GLN A 312 -50.20 16.70 6.92
CA GLN A 312 -51.39 16.42 6.14
C GLN A 312 -52.52 16.04 7.10
#